data_AF-A0A9X2HF89-F1
#
_entry.id   AF-A0A9X2HF89-F1
#
_cell.length_a   1.000
_cell.length_b   1.000
_cell.length_c   1.000
_cell.angle_alpha   90.00
_cell.angle_beta   90.00
_cell.angle_gamma   90.00
#
_symmetry.space_group_name_H-M   'P 1'
#
loop_
_entity.id
_entity.type
_entity.pdbx_description
1 polymer ?
#
loop_
_entity_poly.entity_id
_entity_poly.type
_entity_poly.pdbx_seq_one_letter_code
_entity_poly.pdbx_strand_id
1 'polypeptide(L)'
;MLLILVIVLVVVLVGFFRNAGSQVADDDREVGPSAAASSSPPESSEASPSASSGSASSDPDARPTGTRPEQGIEPTTVDPVYSFNGRGDQQVQADLDPSTVYYVEYWYEGESNFIVWGLDDEGEEGGLMANEIGTTAGSHWVDADDLYSTEGFSVDTDDEGVWELKVYDSQALGISDTEGEAQLNGTVAFGYTGAAKEATFANESDDALTLTAYGLDGTTLFSESVPGSGTVKVDLPASSEDNPALVQVESIYGESKWTVTFG
;
A
#
# COMPACT_ATOMS: atom_id res chain seq x y z
N MET A 1 -1.52 20.47 -34.79
CA MET A 1 -2.24 20.07 -33.57
C MET A 1 -2.00 18.58 -33.39
N LEU A 2 -1.06 18.24 -32.52
CA LEU A 2 -0.66 16.86 -32.23
C LEU A 2 -0.88 16.67 -30.73
N LEU A 3 -1.85 15.83 -30.39
CA LEU A 3 -2.16 15.40 -29.03
C LEU A 3 -1.32 14.14 -28.78
N ILE A 4 -0.39 14.18 -27.83
CA ILE A 4 0.30 12.98 -27.35
C ILE A 4 -0.35 12.62 -26.02
N LEU A 5 -1.16 11.57 -26.08
CA LEU A 5 -1.76 10.86 -24.96
C LEU A 5 -0.70 9.86 -24.47
N VAL A 6 -0.14 10.06 -23.28
CA VAL A 6 0.70 9.06 -22.61
C VAL A 6 -0.20 8.33 -21.63
N ILE A 7 -0.69 7.15 -22.03
CA ILE A 7 -1.29 6.15 -21.15
C ILE A 7 -0.13 5.30 -20.63
N VAL A 8 0.16 5.37 -19.33
CA VAL A 8 1.03 4.39 -18.66
C VAL A 8 0.14 3.24 -18.21
N LEU A 9 0.38 2.09 -18.83
CA LEU A 9 -0.33 0.84 -18.61
C LEU A 9 0.50 -0.02 -17.64
N VAL A 10 0.04 -0.19 -16.41
CA VAL A 10 0.54 -1.23 -15.49
C VAL A 10 -0.41 -2.42 -15.58
N VAL A 11 0.01 -3.49 -16.27
CA VAL A 11 -0.72 -4.77 -16.30
C VAL A 11 -0.08 -5.70 -15.28
N VAL A 12 -0.81 -5.98 -14.21
CA VAL A 12 -0.56 -7.10 -13.31
C VAL A 12 -1.08 -8.38 -13.99
N LEU A 13 -0.21 -9.39 -14.07
CA LEU A 13 -0.47 -10.70 -14.65
C LEU A 13 -1.46 -11.48 -13.77
N VAL A 14 -2.70 -11.65 -14.25
CA VAL A 14 -3.65 -12.65 -13.78
C VAL A 14 -3.95 -13.64 -14.91
N GLY A 15 -4.06 -14.91 -14.53
CA GLY A 15 -3.85 -16.08 -15.38
C GLY A 15 -4.83 -16.31 -16.52
N PHE A 16 -4.33 -17.01 -17.54
CA PHE A 16 -5.17 -17.70 -18.53
C PHE A 16 -4.74 -19.16 -18.66
N PHE A 17 -5.53 -20.06 -18.08
CA PHE A 17 -5.66 -21.44 -18.56
C PHE A 17 -6.79 -21.50 -19.58
N ARG A 18 -6.49 -21.83 -20.84
CA ARG A 18 -7.12 -22.94 -21.61
C ARG A 18 -6.76 -22.90 -23.11
N ASN A 19 -6.02 -23.95 -23.51
CA ASN A 19 -6.33 -24.93 -24.57
C ASN A 19 -6.81 -24.45 -25.95
N ALA A 20 -5.97 -24.62 -26.98
CA ALA A 20 -6.27 -25.39 -28.20
C ALA A 20 -5.11 -25.31 -29.21
N GLY A 21 -4.86 -26.40 -29.93
CA GLY A 21 -4.42 -26.34 -31.32
C GLY A 21 -3.00 -26.77 -31.62
N SER A 22 -2.85 -28.06 -31.89
CA SER A 22 -1.69 -28.69 -32.52
C SER A 22 -1.37 -28.08 -33.89
N GLN A 23 -0.08 -27.92 -34.21
CA GLN A 23 0.58 -28.34 -35.45
C GLN A 23 2.00 -27.76 -35.53
N VAL A 24 3.02 -28.62 -35.44
CA VAL A 24 4.26 -28.43 -36.21
C VAL A 24 4.73 -29.80 -36.68
N ALA A 25 4.94 -29.89 -37.99
CA ALA A 25 5.40 -31.04 -38.74
C ALA A 25 6.92 -31.22 -38.65
N ASP A 26 7.33 -32.49 -38.72
CA ASP A 26 8.50 -33.06 -39.39
C ASP A 26 9.83 -32.27 -39.45
N ASP A 27 10.86 -32.79 -38.75
CA ASP A 27 12.19 -32.91 -39.36
C ASP A 27 12.89 -34.18 -38.85
N ASP A 28 13.17 -35.06 -39.79
CA ASP A 28 13.86 -36.35 -39.66
C ASP A 28 15.32 -36.16 -39.22
N ARG A 29 15.77 -36.91 -38.19
CA ARG A 29 17.16 -37.41 -38.14
C ARG A 29 17.25 -38.83 -37.58
N GLU A 30 18.08 -39.59 -38.29
CA GLU A 30 18.23 -41.04 -38.29
C GLU A 30 18.93 -41.67 -37.07
N VAL A 31 18.51 -42.92 -36.86
CA VAL A 31 19.02 -44.09 -36.14
C VAL A 31 20.48 -44.18 -35.61
N GLY A 32 20.60 -44.77 -34.42
CA GLY A 32 21.77 -45.55 -33.98
C GLY A 32 21.57 -46.20 -32.60
N PRO A 33 21.64 -47.55 -32.44
CA PRO A 33 21.21 -48.25 -31.22
C PRO A 33 22.36 -48.46 -30.22
N SER A 34 22.05 -48.47 -28.92
CA SER A 34 22.92 -49.11 -27.93
C SER A 34 22.09 -49.73 -26.81
N ALA A 35 22.44 -50.97 -26.50
CA ALA A 35 21.70 -51.89 -25.68
C ALA A 35 22.03 -51.78 -24.18
N ALA A 36 21.04 -52.21 -23.39
CA ALA A 36 21.12 -52.90 -22.11
C ALA A 36 21.80 -52.19 -20.91
N ALA A 37 20.98 -51.85 -19.91
CA ALA A 37 20.89 -52.57 -18.63
C ALA A 37 20.41 -51.64 -17.51
N SER A 38 19.28 -51.96 -16.86
CA SER A 38 19.08 -51.84 -15.40
C SER A 38 17.61 -52.11 -15.06
N SER A 39 17.32 -53.17 -14.30
CA SER A 39 17.18 -53.13 -12.83
C SER A 39 15.88 -52.43 -12.40
N SER A 40 14.84 -53.22 -12.12
CA SER A 40 13.77 -52.81 -11.20
C SER A 40 14.36 -52.53 -9.81
N PRO A 41 13.84 -51.54 -9.06
CA PRO A 41 13.07 -51.88 -7.85
C PRO A 41 11.92 -50.85 -7.60
N PRO A 42 11.26 -50.83 -6.42
CA PRO A 42 9.92 -51.35 -6.19
C PRO A 42 8.86 -50.24 -6.01
N GLU A 43 7.62 -50.69 -5.81
CA GLU A 43 6.45 -49.91 -5.34
C GLU A 43 6.81 -48.84 -4.30
N SER A 44 6.55 -47.58 -4.66
CA SER A 44 6.37 -46.49 -3.70
C SER A 44 4.90 -46.13 -3.69
N SER A 45 4.26 -46.42 -2.56
CA SER A 45 2.90 -46.00 -2.24
C SER A 45 2.79 -44.48 -2.34
N GLU A 46 1.94 -43.99 -3.23
CA GLU A 46 1.44 -42.62 -3.22
C GLU A 46 0.61 -42.42 -1.94
N ALA A 47 1.25 -41.89 -0.91
CA ALA A 47 0.53 -41.20 0.15
C ALA A 47 0.16 -39.81 -0.39
N SER A 48 -1.10 -39.64 -0.80
CA SER A 48 -1.71 -38.32 -0.95
C SER A 48 -1.49 -37.52 0.33
N PRO A 49 -0.84 -36.34 0.30
CA PRO A 49 -1.02 -35.40 1.38
C PRO A 49 -2.49 -34.95 1.31
N SER A 50 -3.28 -35.38 2.29
CA SER A 50 -4.51 -34.68 2.64
C SER A 50 -4.13 -33.22 2.87
N ALA A 51 -4.47 -32.36 1.90
CA ALA A 51 -4.54 -30.93 2.12
C ALA A 51 -5.52 -30.75 3.29
N SER A 52 -4.95 -30.43 4.45
CA SER A 52 -5.72 -29.92 5.58
C SER A 52 -6.20 -28.55 5.16
N SER A 53 -7.37 -28.48 4.54
CA SER A 53 -8.15 -27.25 4.41
C SER A 53 -8.53 -26.84 5.83
N GLY A 54 -7.61 -26.17 6.51
CA GLY A 54 -7.94 -25.35 7.67
C GLY A 54 -8.92 -24.31 7.17
N SER A 55 -10.15 -24.38 7.63
CA SER A 55 -11.10 -23.30 7.43
C SER A 55 -10.52 -22.09 8.14
N ALA A 56 -10.01 -21.13 7.38
CA ALA A 56 -9.63 -19.83 7.90
C ALA A 56 -10.79 -19.24 8.68
N SER A 57 -10.49 -18.80 9.90
CA SER A 57 -11.45 -18.16 10.77
C SER A 57 -11.19 -16.66 10.66
N SER A 58 -12.06 -15.95 9.96
CA SER A 58 -12.16 -14.49 10.06
C SER A 58 -12.57 -14.15 11.51
N ASP A 59 -11.59 -13.81 12.33
CA ASP A 59 -11.81 -13.34 13.71
C ASP A 59 -11.84 -11.81 13.69
N PRO A 60 -13.04 -11.19 13.77
CA PRO A 60 -13.19 -9.74 13.65
C PRO A 60 -12.65 -8.97 14.86
N ASP A 61 -12.25 -9.66 15.94
CA ASP A 61 -11.61 -9.05 17.11
C ASP A 61 -10.09 -9.29 17.14
N ALA A 62 -9.53 -9.89 16.09
CA ALA A 62 -8.10 -10.11 15.96
C ALA A 62 -7.37 -8.79 15.73
N ARG A 63 -6.21 -8.65 16.38
CA ARG A 63 -5.37 -7.47 16.27
C ARG A 63 -3.89 -7.87 16.26
N PRO A 64 -3.03 -7.10 15.59
CA PRO A 64 -1.59 -7.26 15.70
C PRO A 64 -1.13 -7.21 17.16
N THR A 65 -0.08 -7.98 17.48
CA THR A 65 0.44 -8.10 18.87
C THR A 65 1.94 -7.89 18.99
N GLY A 66 2.63 -7.87 17.85
CA GLY A 66 4.05 -7.61 17.75
C GLY A 66 4.41 -6.13 17.92
N THR A 67 5.63 -5.80 17.51
CA THR A 67 6.09 -4.41 17.47
C THR A 67 5.57 -3.76 16.19
N ARG A 68 4.81 -2.68 16.33
CA ARG A 68 4.40 -1.85 15.18
C ARG A 68 5.64 -1.28 14.47
N PRO A 69 5.78 -1.42 13.15
CA PRO A 69 6.86 -0.79 12.39
C PRO A 69 6.93 0.73 12.63
N GLU A 70 8.14 1.25 12.82
CA GLU A 70 8.37 2.68 13.07
C GLU A 70 8.25 3.47 11.77
N GLN A 71 7.42 4.53 11.76
CA GLN A 71 7.22 5.39 10.59
C GLN A 71 8.04 6.68 10.65
N GLY A 72 8.73 6.94 11.77
CA GLY A 72 9.47 8.19 12.00
C GLY A 72 8.60 9.39 12.38
N ILE A 73 7.28 9.22 12.38
CA ILE A 73 6.29 10.11 12.99
C ILE A 73 5.66 9.41 14.19
N GLU A 74 5.49 10.16 15.27
CA GLU A 74 4.79 9.68 16.45
C GLU A 74 3.32 9.38 16.10
N PRO A 75 2.77 8.24 16.51
CA PRO A 75 1.35 7.94 16.33
C PRO A 75 0.47 8.99 16.99
N THR A 76 -0.71 9.16 16.42
CA THR A 76 -1.70 10.09 16.93
C THR A 76 -2.12 9.70 18.35
N THR A 77 -2.15 10.68 19.27
CA THR A 77 -2.53 10.46 20.69
C THR A 77 -3.97 10.86 21.02
N VAL A 78 -4.68 11.46 20.06
CA VAL A 78 -6.12 11.70 20.18
C VAL A 78 -6.90 10.40 19.96
N ASP A 79 -8.10 10.31 20.52
CA ASP A 79 -8.96 9.15 20.30
C ASP A 79 -9.41 9.12 18.83
N PRO A 80 -9.33 7.97 18.14
CA PRO A 80 -9.81 7.87 16.77
C PRO A 80 -11.34 7.96 16.72
N VAL A 81 -11.85 8.52 15.63
CA VAL A 81 -13.28 8.56 15.29
C VAL A 81 -13.78 7.13 15.02
N TYR A 82 -12.97 6.35 14.29
CA TYR A 82 -13.24 4.93 14.04
C TYR A 82 -11.99 4.09 14.32
N SER A 83 -12.20 2.89 14.89
CA SER A 83 -11.16 1.91 15.11
C SER A 83 -11.66 0.54 14.66
N PHE A 84 -10.95 -0.04 13.70
CA PHE A 84 -11.25 -1.33 13.12
C PHE A 84 -10.06 -2.25 13.33
N ASN A 85 -10.33 -3.54 13.47
CA ASN A 85 -9.33 -4.58 13.52
C ASN A 85 -9.91 -5.86 12.94
N GLY A 86 -9.03 -6.79 12.58
CA GLY A 86 -9.48 -8.02 11.96
C GLY A 86 -8.36 -8.98 11.57
N ARG A 87 -8.78 -10.04 10.89
CA ARG A 87 -7.94 -11.10 10.32
C ARG A 87 -8.47 -11.51 8.95
N GLY A 88 -7.57 -11.58 7.97
CA GLY A 88 -7.92 -11.92 6.61
C GLY A 88 -8.79 -10.86 5.94
N ASP A 89 -9.39 -11.26 4.82
CA ASP A 89 -10.24 -10.42 3.98
C ASP A 89 -11.50 -9.97 4.72
N GLN A 90 -11.69 -8.66 4.81
CA GLN A 90 -12.84 -8.06 5.50
C GLN A 90 -13.19 -6.68 4.96
N GLN A 91 -14.49 -6.38 4.96
CA GLN A 91 -15.00 -5.03 4.74
C GLN A 91 -15.51 -4.44 6.05
N VAL A 92 -15.20 -3.16 6.27
CA VAL A 92 -15.67 -2.37 7.41
C VAL A 92 -16.26 -1.06 6.92
N GLN A 93 -17.34 -0.60 7.55
CA GLN A 93 -18.00 0.65 7.19
C GLN A 93 -17.60 1.78 8.14
N ALA A 94 -17.43 2.98 7.59
CA ALA A 94 -17.18 4.21 8.32
C ALA A 94 -18.12 5.30 7.76
N ASP A 95 -19.03 5.80 8.59
CA ASP A 95 -19.90 6.93 8.22
C ASP A 95 -19.07 8.22 8.37
N LEU A 96 -18.31 8.53 7.32
CA LEU A 96 -17.41 9.69 7.23
C LEU A 96 -18.18 10.92 6.71
N ASP A 97 -17.89 12.09 7.28
CA ASP A 97 -18.47 13.34 6.80
C ASP A 97 -17.77 13.75 5.48
N PRO A 98 -18.51 13.90 4.37
CA PRO A 98 -17.93 14.23 3.06
C PRO A 98 -17.33 15.63 2.97
N SER A 99 -17.49 16.46 4.00
CA SER A 99 -16.84 17.77 4.09
C SER A 99 -15.59 17.76 4.98
N THR A 100 -15.15 16.57 5.41
CA THR A 100 -14.04 16.39 6.33
C THR A 100 -12.96 15.52 5.71
N VAL A 101 -11.74 16.06 5.65
CA VAL A 101 -10.55 15.24 5.42
C VAL A 101 -10.23 14.47 6.71
N TYR A 102 -9.97 13.19 6.57
CA TYR A 102 -9.57 12.28 7.64
C TYR A 102 -8.14 11.80 7.45
N TYR A 103 -7.52 11.44 8.56
CA TYR A 103 -6.22 10.81 8.62
C TYR A 103 -6.40 9.34 9.04
N VAL A 104 -5.88 8.41 8.24
CA VAL A 104 -5.98 6.97 8.51
C VAL A 104 -4.61 6.43 8.84
N GLU A 105 -4.47 5.76 9.98
CA GLU A 105 -3.31 4.94 10.32
C GLU A 105 -3.67 3.46 10.14
N TYR A 106 -2.75 2.68 9.62
CA TYR A 106 -2.86 1.24 9.58
C TYR A 106 -1.67 0.54 10.22
N TRP A 107 -1.90 -0.70 10.64
CA TRP A 107 -0.89 -1.65 11.05
C TRP A 107 -1.32 -3.05 10.64
N TYR A 108 -0.47 -3.72 9.87
CA TYR A 108 -0.62 -5.11 9.45
C TYR A 108 0.53 -5.97 9.96
N GLU A 109 0.20 -7.14 10.48
CA GLU A 109 1.13 -8.18 10.90
C GLU A 109 0.83 -9.46 10.11
N GLY A 110 1.69 -9.75 9.14
CA GLY A 110 1.62 -10.90 8.26
C GLY A 110 2.78 -10.92 7.25
N GLU A 111 2.82 -11.95 6.39
CA GLU A 111 3.86 -12.12 5.37
C GLU A 111 3.34 -11.87 3.94
N SER A 112 2.02 -11.80 3.77
CA SER A 112 1.37 -11.61 2.46
C SER A 112 1.27 -10.14 2.04
N ASN A 113 0.56 -9.89 0.94
CA ASN A 113 0.19 -8.53 0.56
C ASN A 113 -0.88 -8.01 1.53
N PHE A 114 -0.70 -6.80 2.00
CA PHE A 114 -1.70 -6.00 2.69
C PHE A 114 -2.27 -4.98 1.72
N ILE A 115 -3.51 -5.20 1.31
CA ILE A 115 -4.21 -4.31 0.38
C ILE A 115 -5.36 -3.64 1.12
N VAL A 116 -5.44 -2.32 1.02
CA VAL A 116 -6.55 -1.55 1.57
C VAL A 116 -7.13 -0.67 0.48
N TRP A 117 -8.43 -0.83 0.25
CA TRP A 117 -9.23 0.01 -0.64
C TRP A 117 -10.20 0.86 0.18
N GLY A 118 -10.43 2.11 -0.25
CA GLY A 118 -11.65 2.83 0.09
C GLY A 118 -12.85 2.22 -0.62
N LEU A 119 -14.00 2.19 0.04
CA LEU A 119 -15.29 1.73 -0.51
C LEU A 119 -16.15 2.93 -0.90
N ASP A 120 -16.74 2.93 -2.10
CA ASP A 120 -17.70 3.97 -2.50
C ASP A 120 -19.10 3.79 -1.85
N ASP A 121 -20.07 4.64 -2.22
CA ASP A 121 -21.44 4.62 -1.71
C ASP A 121 -22.26 3.37 -2.13
N GLU A 122 -21.75 2.63 -3.11
CA GLU A 122 -22.29 1.35 -3.57
C GLU A 122 -21.61 0.15 -2.87
N GLY A 123 -20.57 0.42 -2.06
CA GLY A 123 -19.74 -0.58 -1.38
C GLY A 123 -18.74 -1.27 -2.30
N GLU A 124 -18.43 -0.67 -3.45
CA GLU A 124 -17.43 -1.15 -4.40
C GLU A 124 -16.06 -0.56 -4.08
N GLU A 125 -14.99 -1.27 -4.46
CA GLU A 125 -13.61 -0.81 -4.25
C GLU A 125 -13.30 0.38 -5.17
N GLY A 126 -12.91 1.49 -4.55
CA GLY A 126 -12.51 2.73 -5.21
C GLY A 126 -11.00 2.97 -5.14
N GLY A 127 -10.60 3.87 -4.23
CA GLY A 127 -9.21 4.32 -4.11
C GLY A 127 -8.30 3.32 -3.40
N LEU A 128 -7.16 2.97 -4.00
CA LEU A 128 -6.14 2.11 -3.40
C LEU A 128 -5.30 2.88 -2.37
N MET A 129 -5.48 2.58 -1.09
CA MET A 129 -4.75 3.24 0.00
C MET A 129 -3.47 2.50 0.39
N ALA A 130 -3.46 1.18 0.38
CA ALA A 130 -2.27 0.42 0.70
C ALA A 130 -2.14 -0.77 -0.24
N ASN A 131 -0.91 -1.09 -0.65
CA ASN A 131 -0.56 -2.30 -1.37
C ASN A 131 0.89 -2.65 -1.05
N GLU A 132 1.09 -3.14 0.17
CA GLU A 132 2.40 -3.34 0.75
C GLU A 132 2.63 -4.81 1.07
N ILE A 133 3.87 -5.27 0.95
CA ILE A 133 4.24 -6.66 1.22
C ILE A 133 4.80 -6.80 2.63
N GLY A 134 4.29 -7.79 3.37
CA GLY A 134 4.79 -8.16 4.69
C GLY A 134 4.31 -7.24 5.81
N THR A 135 4.89 -7.42 7.00
CA THR A 135 4.50 -6.66 8.19
C THR A 135 4.80 -5.19 7.98
N THR A 136 3.76 -4.36 8.09
CA THR A 136 3.83 -2.95 7.71
C THR A 136 2.96 -2.08 8.61
N ALA A 137 3.29 -0.80 8.65
CA ALA A 137 2.44 0.26 9.17
C ALA A 137 2.59 1.46 8.24
N GLY A 138 1.58 2.31 8.23
CA GLY A 138 1.62 3.51 7.42
C GLY A 138 0.42 4.39 7.70
N SER A 139 0.32 5.46 6.91
CA SER A 139 -0.80 6.39 7.01
C SER A 139 -1.19 7.03 5.69
N HIS A 140 -2.47 7.39 5.59
CA HIS A 140 -3.07 7.98 4.42
C HIS A 140 -3.99 9.15 4.75
N TRP A 141 -4.02 10.11 3.84
CA TRP A 141 -5.12 11.06 3.73
C TRP A 141 -6.32 10.44 3.03
N VAL A 142 -7.50 10.61 3.61
CA VAL A 142 -8.76 10.26 2.95
C VAL A 142 -9.79 11.37 3.09
N ASP A 143 -10.68 11.49 2.13
CA ASP A 143 -11.88 12.33 2.14
C ASP A 143 -12.96 11.57 1.37
N ALA A 144 -14.21 11.70 1.79
CA ALA A 144 -15.32 10.98 1.19
C ALA A 144 -15.65 11.44 -0.24
N ASP A 145 -15.27 12.66 -0.64
CA ASP A 145 -15.64 13.23 -1.95
C ASP A 145 -14.50 13.26 -3.01
N ASP A 146 -13.23 13.17 -2.62
CA ASP A 146 -12.10 13.32 -3.57
C ASP A 146 -10.90 12.42 -3.22
N LEU A 147 -10.31 12.58 -2.03
CA LEU A 147 -9.12 11.83 -1.62
C LEU A 147 -9.49 10.39 -1.25
N TYR A 148 -9.45 9.48 -2.21
CA TYR A 148 -9.76 8.05 -2.03
C TYR A 148 -11.23 7.71 -1.66
N SER A 149 -12.15 8.69 -1.68
CA SER A 149 -13.62 8.59 -1.62
C SER A 149 -14.12 7.32 -0.92
N THR A 150 -14.36 7.42 0.38
CA THR A 150 -14.62 6.22 1.21
C THR A 150 -15.79 6.38 2.18
N GLU A 151 -16.73 5.43 2.14
CA GLU A 151 -17.73 5.12 3.18
C GLU A 151 -17.29 3.92 4.06
N GLY A 152 -16.04 3.48 3.92
CA GLY A 152 -15.52 2.28 4.53
C GLY A 152 -14.27 1.72 3.84
N PHE A 153 -13.76 0.61 4.35
CA PHE A 153 -12.52 0.02 3.88
C PHE A 153 -12.74 -1.44 3.49
N SER A 154 -12.20 -1.84 2.33
CA SER A 154 -11.96 -3.25 1.99
C SER A 154 -10.51 -3.56 2.34
N VAL A 155 -10.29 -4.59 3.16
CA VAL A 155 -8.97 -5.09 3.51
C VAL A 155 -8.83 -6.47 2.90
N ASP A 156 -7.82 -6.67 2.05
CA ASP A 156 -7.49 -7.97 1.46
C ASP A 156 -6.11 -8.43 1.91
N THR A 157 -6.03 -9.61 2.52
CA THR A 157 -4.81 -10.24 3.03
C THR A 157 -4.88 -11.76 2.92
N ASP A 158 -3.81 -12.47 3.27
CA ASP A 158 -3.96 -13.90 3.59
C ASP A 158 -4.85 -14.13 4.83
N ASP A 159 -5.38 -15.34 4.94
CA ASP A 159 -6.25 -15.81 6.03
C ASP A 159 -5.61 -15.72 7.44
N GLU A 160 -4.30 -15.54 7.51
CA GLU A 160 -3.51 -15.52 8.75
C GLU A 160 -3.10 -14.10 9.18
N GLY A 161 -3.08 -13.15 8.25
CA GLY A 161 -2.70 -11.77 8.49
C GLY A 161 -3.70 -11.06 9.40
N VAL A 162 -3.20 -10.31 10.38
CA VAL A 162 -4.02 -9.51 11.29
C VAL A 162 -3.74 -8.04 11.07
N TRP A 163 -4.77 -7.21 11.21
CA TRP A 163 -4.69 -5.79 10.87
C TRP A 163 -5.46 -4.92 11.86
N GLU A 164 -5.08 -3.65 11.91
CA GLU A 164 -5.76 -2.57 12.61
C GLU A 164 -5.81 -1.34 11.68
N LEU A 165 -6.97 -0.67 11.62
CA LEU A 165 -7.15 0.63 10.98
C LEU A 165 -7.70 1.62 12.01
N LYS A 166 -7.13 2.81 12.08
CA LYS A 166 -7.61 3.90 12.93
C LYS A 166 -7.84 5.14 12.07
N VAL A 167 -9.03 5.72 12.19
CA VAL A 167 -9.44 6.93 11.47
C VAL A 167 -9.55 8.07 12.46
N TYR A 168 -8.85 9.15 12.20
CA TYR A 168 -8.82 10.36 13.01
C TYR A 168 -9.41 11.51 12.20
N ASP A 169 -10.02 12.47 12.89
CA ASP A 169 -10.24 13.77 12.29
C ASP A 169 -8.89 14.42 11.94
N SER A 170 -8.87 15.36 11.01
CA SER A 170 -7.64 16.00 10.52
C SER A 170 -6.84 16.76 11.59
N GLN A 171 -7.21 16.74 12.88
CA GLN A 171 -6.49 17.43 13.95
C GLN A 171 -5.27 16.66 14.46
N ALA A 172 -4.89 15.54 13.82
CA ALA A 172 -3.78 14.68 14.20
C ALA A 172 -2.35 15.15 13.79
N LEU A 173 -2.17 16.34 13.23
CA LEU A 173 -1.01 16.67 12.37
C LEU A 173 0.05 17.51 13.09
N GLY A 174 1.33 17.52 12.76
CA GLY A 174 2.13 16.95 11.67
C GLY A 174 3.55 17.54 11.74
N ILE A 175 4.39 17.32 10.73
CA ILE A 175 5.78 17.79 10.70
C ILE A 175 5.84 19.30 10.41
N SER A 176 6.67 20.03 11.15
CA SER A 176 6.86 21.49 10.93
C SER A 176 8.26 21.83 10.45
N ASP A 177 8.42 23.01 9.84
CA ASP A 177 9.72 23.50 9.35
C ASP A 177 10.76 23.76 10.46
N THR A 178 10.37 23.62 11.72
CA THR A 178 11.22 23.77 12.90
C THR A 178 11.95 22.47 13.29
N GLU A 179 11.55 21.33 12.74
CA GLU A 179 12.09 20.01 13.10
C GLU A 179 13.40 19.67 12.37
N GLY A 180 13.81 20.48 11.40
CA GLY A 180 15.06 20.27 10.66
C GLY A 180 14.92 19.15 9.62
N GLU A 181 15.63 18.05 9.83
CA GLU A 181 15.56 16.84 8.99
C GLU A 181 14.76 15.77 9.74
N ALA A 182 13.74 15.22 9.08
CA ALA A 182 12.98 14.07 9.58
C ALA A 182 13.31 12.84 8.73
N GLN A 183 13.61 11.72 9.38
CA GLN A 183 13.74 10.40 8.74
C GLN A 183 12.46 9.61 8.97
N LEU A 184 11.91 9.08 7.87
CA LEU A 184 10.61 8.43 7.80
C LEU A 184 10.78 7.10 7.08
N ASN A 185 9.85 6.17 7.31
CA ASN A 185 9.86 4.84 6.70
C ASN A 185 8.49 4.55 6.11
N GLY A 186 8.44 3.84 4.99
CA GLY A 186 7.19 3.37 4.39
C GLY A 186 6.30 4.48 3.85
N THR A 187 5.01 4.19 3.84
CA THR A 187 3.94 5.09 3.38
C THR A 187 3.48 5.98 4.52
N VAL A 188 3.63 7.29 4.36
CA VAL A 188 3.34 8.26 5.42
C VAL A 188 2.57 9.46 4.86
N ALA A 189 1.48 9.77 5.53
CA ALA A 189 0.76 11.03 5.45
C ALA A 189 1.16 11.95 6.62
N PHE A 190 1.33 13.24 6.37
CA PHE A 190 1.51 14.26 7.41
C PHE A 190 1.02 15.63 6.94
N GLY A 191 0.61 16.48 7.89
CA GLY A 191 0.30 17.88 7.61
C GLY A 191 1.53 18.75 7.77
N TYR A 192 1.87 19.53 6.74
CA TYR A 192 2.89 20.57 6.84
C TYR A 192 2.28 21.88 7.33
N THR A 193 2.89 22.45 8.37
CA THR A 193 2.60 23.80 8.86
C THR A 193 3.89 24.62 8.90
N GLY A 194 3.84 25.87 8.45
CA GLY A 194 5.04 26.71 8.35
C GLY A 194 4.97 27.78 7.27
N ALA A 195 6.04 28.57 7.18
CA ALA A 195 6.20 29.54 6.10
C ALA A 195 6.44 28.84 4.76
N ALA A 196 6.16 29.52 3.64
CA ALA A 196 6.50 28.96 2.33
C ALA A 196 8.01 28.67 2.24
N LYS A 197 8.38 27.45 1.83
CA LYS A 197 9.76 26.95 1.94
C LYS A 197 10.04 25.82 0.95
N GLU A 198 11.29 25.72 0.48
CA GLU A 198 11.73 24.58 -0.30
C GLU A 198 11.95 23.38 0.63
N ALA A 199 11.33 22.24 0.32
CA ALA A 199 11.58 20.97 0.99
C ALA A 199 12.35 20.03 0.04
N THR A 200 13.36 19.36 0.57
CA THR A 200 14.08 18.30 -0.15
C THR A 200 13.65 16.96 0.42
N PHE A 201 13.11 16.10 -0.45
CA PHE A 201 12.80 14.71 -0.15
C PHE A 201 13.93 13.83 -0.71
N ALA A 202 14.53 12.99 0.12
CA ALA A 202 15.58 12.06 -0.29
C ALA A 202 15.13 10.63 -0.04
N ASN A 203 15.12 9.81 -1.08
CA ASN A 203 14.76 8.41 -1.01
C ASN A 203 16.03 7.57 -0.82
N GLU A 204 16.08 6.77 0.24
CA GLU A 204 17.19 5.86 0.54
C GLU A 204 16.92 4.42 0.08
N SER A 205 15.72 4.14 -0.45
CA SER A 205 15.34 2.84 -1.01
C SER A 205 15.71 2.71 -2.49
N ASP A 206 15.62 1.50 -3.04
CA ASP A 206 15.91 1.22 -4.45
C ASP A 206 14.72 1.51 -5.38
N ASP A 207 13.50 1.48 -4.85
CA ASP A 207 12.27 1.72 -5.59
C ASP A 207 11.85 3.19 -5.54
N ALA A 208 11.08 3.63 -6.52
CA ALA A 208 10.58 5.00 -6.54
C ALA A 208 9.46 5.19 -5.49
N LEU A 209 9.41 6.39 -4.90
CA LEU A 209 8.30 6.84 -4.07
C LEU A 209 7.39 7.76 -4.89
N THR A 210 6.11 7.75 -4.57
CA THR A 210 5.16 8.78 -5.04
C THR A 210 5.02 9.82 -3.94
N LEU A 211 5.19 11.09 -4.28
CA LEU A 211 5.05 12.22 -3.36
C LEU A 211 3.96 13.12 -3.90
N THR A 212 2.89 13.31 -3.14
CA THR A 212 1.78 14.20 -3.52
C THR A 212 1.44 15.12 -2.35
N ALA A 213 0.99 16.34 -2.63
CA ALA A 213 0.42 17.20 -1.62
C ALA A 213 -0.92 17.79 -2.05
N TYR A 214 -1.78 18.02 -1.06
CA TYR A 214 -3.15 18.49 -1.24
C TYR A 214 -3.45 19.67 -0.31
N GLY A 215 -4.41 20.52 -0.72
CA GLY A 215 -5.11 21.41 0.20
C GLY A 215 -6.17 20.65 1.00
N LEU A 216 -6.72 21.27 2.05
CA LEU A 216 -7.86 20.72 2.80
C LEU A 216 -9.13 20.53 1.94
N ASP A 217 -9.20 21.17 0.78
CA ASP A 217 -10.31 21.04 -0.16
C ASP A 217 -10.08 19.93 -1.22
N GLY A 218 -9.09 19.06 -1.00
CA GLY A 218 -8.71 17.99 -1.93
C GLY A 218 -7.84 18.45 -3.10
N THR A 219 -7.69 19.76 -3.34
CA THR A 219 -6.95 20.27 -4.50
C THR A 219 -5.49 19.83 -4.45
N THR A 220 -5.02 19.12 -5.50
CA THR A 220 -3.61 18.78 -5.64
C THR A 220 -2.75 20.04 -5.77
N LEU A 221 -1.81 20.21 -4.84
CA LEU A 221 -0.80 21.27 -4.83
C LEU A 221 0.39 20.91 -5.72
N PHE A 222 0.89 19.67 -5.60
CA PHE A 222 1.91 19.07 -6.46
C PHE A 222 1.84 17.54 -6.41
N SER A 223 2.43 16.89 -7.40
CA SER A 223 2.67 15.45 -7.43
C SER A 223 3.98 15.18 -8.16
N GLU A 224 4.86 14.41 -7.53
CA GLU A 224 6.22 14.14 -7.99
C GLU A 224 6.57 12.68 -7.73
N SER A 225 7.53 12.16 -8.50
CA SER A 225 8.14 10.84 -8.23
C SER A 225 9.55 11.05 -7.71
N VAL A 226 9.86 10.47 -6.55
CA VAL A 226 11.22 10.47 -5.99
C VAL A 226 11.91 9.19 -6.42
N PRO A 227 12.89 9.23 -7.33
CA PRO A 227 13.57 8.02 -7.79
C PRO A 227 14.26 7.27 -6.65
N GLY A 228 14.42 5.96 -6.79
CA GLY A 228 15.26 5.15 -5.89
C GLY A 228 16.66 5.75 -5.74
N SER A 229 17.14 5.85 -4.50
CA SER A 229 18.40 6.52 -4.14
C SER A 229 18.52 7.97 -4.65
N GLY A 230 17.39 8.61 -4.94
CA GLY A 230 17.28 9.92 -5.56
C GLY A 230 16.77 11.00 -4.62
N THR A 231 16.71 12.23 -5.12
CA THR A 231 16.14 13.37 -4.39
C THR A 231 15.25 14.22 -5.28
N VAL A 232 14.23 14.83 -4.68
CA VAL A 232 13.33 15.82 -5.31
C VAL A 232 13.23 17.03 -4.41
N LYS A 233 13.10 18.21 -5.01
CA LYS A 233 12.84 19.47 -4.33
C LYS A 233 11.47 19.97 -4.71
N VAL A 234 10.70 20.38 -3.72
CA VAL A 234 9.35 20.93 -3.91
C VAL A 234 9.21 22.23 -3.12
N ASP A 235 8.45 23.17 -3.65
CA ASP A 235 8.07 24.39 -2.94
C ASP A 235 6.79 24.11 -2.13
N LEU A 236 6.91 24.05 -0.80
CA LEU A 236 5.76 23.94 0.08
C LEU A 236 5.13 25.33 0.27
N PRO A 237 3.79 25.45 0.16
CA PRO A 237 3.11 26.72 0.38
C PRO A 237 3.12 27.08 1.86
N ALA A 238 2.96 28.38 2.14
CA ALA A 238 2.73 28.84 3.50
C ALA A 238 1.42 28.22 4.02
N SER A 239 1.50 27.57 5.18
CA SER A 239 0.44 26.73 5.74
C SER A 239 0.33 26.94 7.25
N SER A 240 -0.83 26.68 7.85
CA SER A 240 -1.10 26.86 9.28
C SER A 240 -1.83 25.65 9.85
N GLU A 241 -1.96 25.56 11.17
CA GLU A 241 -2.73 24.48 11.82
C GLU A 241 -4.18 24.40 11.28
N ASP A 242 -4.82 25.54 11.01
CA ASP A 242 -6.18 25.59 10.45
C ASP A 242 -6.23 25.33 8.93
N ASN A 243 -5.08 25.31 8.24
CA ASN A 243 -5.01 25.12 6.79
C ASN A 243 -3.62 24.55 6.41
N PRO A 244 -3.35 23.29 6.79
CA PRO A 244 -2.08 22.62 6.49
C PRO A 244 -2.01 22.24 5.01
N ALA A 245 -0.78 22.09 4.49
CA ALA A 245 -0.58 21.34 3.25
C ALA A 245 -0.50 19.85 3.61
N LEU A 246 -1.42 19.04 3.08
CA LEU A 246 -1.52 17.62 3.35
C LEU A 246 -0.53 16.88 2.46
N VAL A 247 0.58 16.39 3.02
CA VAL A 247 1.61 15.66 2.25
C VAL A 247 1.37 14.15 2.39
N GLN A 248 1.41 13.43 1.28
CA GLN A 248 1.36 11.99 1.17
C GLN A 248 2.64 11.49 0.49
N VAL A 249 3.34 10.55 1.11
CA VAL A 249 4.41 9.78 0.47
C VAL A 249 4.00 8.32 0.46
N GLU A 250 3.92 7.71 -0.72
CA GLU A 250 3.53 6.32 -0.92
C GLU A 250 4.75 5.47 -1.28
N SER A 251 4.84 4.30 -0.65
CA SER A 251 5.86 3.28 -0.87
C SER A 251 5.18 1.93 -1.08
N ILE A 252 5.82 1.05 -1.85
CA ILE A 252 5.38 -0.35 -1.99
C ILE A 252 5.90 -1.26 -0.86
N TYR A 253 6.87 -0.78 -0.07
CA TYR A 253 7.46 -1.49 1.07
C TYR A 253 7.44 -0.60 2.31
N GLY A 254 6.94 -1.14 3.44
CA GLY A 254 6.89 -0.43 4.73
C GLY A 254 8.27 -0.10 5.32
N GLU A 255 9.33 -0.76 4.85
CA GLU A 255 10.72 -0.52 5.27
C GLU A 255 11.47 0.51 4.41
N SER A 256 10.84 1.06 3.36
CA SER A 256 11.48 2.05 2.50
C SER A 256 11.82 3.31 3.27
N LYS A 257 13.11 3.63 3.38
CA LYS A 257 13.61 4.78 4.12
C LYS A 257 13.66 6.01 3.24
N TRP A 258 13.29 7.15 3.81
CA TRP A 258 13.44 8.44 3.16
C TRP A 258 13.50 9.57 4.18
N THR A 259 13.97 10.74 3.76
CA THR A 259 14.05 11.92 4.60
C THR A 259 13.37 13.12 3.97
N VAL A 260 12.94 14.05 4.81
CA VAL A 260 12.52 15.39 4.41
C VAL A 260 13.30 16.43 5.18
N THR A 261 13.84 17.42 4.45
CA THR A 261 14.61 18.54 5.03
C THR A 261 14.08 19.87 4.50
N PHE A 262 13.84 20.82 5.38
CA PHE A 262 13.31 22.15 5.03
C PHE A 262 14.44 23.19 4.92
N GLY A 263 14.62 23.78 3.73
CA GLY A 263 15.75 24.66 3.36
C GLY A 263 15.64 26.14 3.74
#